data_AF-A0AA40E3D5-F1
#
_entry.id   AF-A0AA40E3D5-F1
#
_cell.length_a   1.000
_cell.length_b   1.000
_cell.length_c   1.000
_cell.angle_alpha   90.00
_cell.angle_beta   90.00
_cell.angle_gamma   90.00
#
_symmetry.space_group_name_H-M   'P 1'
#
loop_
_entity.id
_entity.type
_entity.pdbx_description
1 polymer ?
#
loop_
_entity_poly.entity_id
_entity_poly.type
_entity_poly.pdbx_seq_one_letter_code
_entity_poly.pdbx_strand_id
1 'polypeptide(L)'
;MLSAFPVQREFSNMSSLHKALRVSEPTGIQRFSYFISVPLRYGLPLYGTSALLHWLISQSLFLARITAVLHIGLMAVVGIVLIGFRTYDGTMRMVSIDSGAISAACHALEGGWESGYVLPVEWGVFKSRPGVGKCAFTTAPKHEMRDPVPGSFYI
;
A
#
# COMPACT_ATOMS: atom_id res chain seq x y z
N MET A 1 9.46 -4.00 5.46
CA MET A 1 9.25 -4.66 4.15
C MET A 1 7.98 -5.52 4.11
N LEU A 2 7.71 -6.41 5.08
CA LEU A 2 6.46 -7.23 5.07
C LEU A 2 5.20 -6.53 5.61
N SER A 3 5.34 -5.54 6.49
CA SER A 3 4.19 -4.79 7.05
C SER A 3 3.46 -3.91 6.04
N ALA A 4 4.12 -3.54 4.93
CA ALA A 4 3.56 -2.69 3.90
C ALA A 4 2.75 -3.46 2.86
N PHE A 5 2.93 -4.78 2.71
CA PHE A 5 2.22 -5.58 1.71
C PHE A 5 0.68 -5.56 1.84
N PRO A 6 0.09 -5.67 3.05
CA PRO A 6 -1.37 -5.61 3.21
C PRO A 6 -1.92 -4.23 2.84
N VAL A 7 -1.18 -3.17 3.19
CA VAL A 7 -1.51 -1.78 2.86
C VAL A 7 -1.40 -1.58 1.35
N GLN A 8 -0.35 -2.06 0.72
CA GLN A 8 -0.15 -1.99 -0.73
C GLN A 8 -1.26 -2.75 -1.48
N ARG A 9 -1.70 -3.91 -0.98
CA ARG A 9 -2.82 -4.65 -1.56
C ARG A 9 -4.13 -3.89 -1.43
N GLU A 10 -4.37 -3.28 -0.26
CA GLU A 10 -5.54 -2.44 -0.06
C GLU A 10 -5.55 -1.22 -0.97
N PHE A 11 -4.39 -0.58 -1.16
CA PHE A 11 -4.18 0.55 -2.07
C PHE A 11 -4.40 0.12 -3.52
N SER A 12 -3.81 -1.01 -3.93
CA SER A 12 -3.97 -1.59 -5.27
C SER A 12 -5.43 -1.85 -5.61
N ASN A 13 -6.25 -2.28 -4.63
CA ASN A 13 -7.68 -2.46 -4.86
C ASN A 13 -8.42 -1.14 -5.16
N MET A 14 -7.92 0.00 -4.67
CA MET A 14 -8.49 1.32 -4.98
C MET A 14 -8.29 1.73 -6.44
N SER A 15 -7.46 1.03 -7.22
CA SER A 15 -7.38 1.22 -8.67
C SER A 15 -8.52 0.59 -9.45
N SER A 16 -9.29 -0.30 -8.82
CA SER A 16 -10.35 -1.08 -9.47
C SER A 16 -11.74 -0.85 -8.86
N LEU A 17 -11.78 -0.34 -7.63
CA LEU A 17 -12.97 -0.21 -6.81
C LEU A 17 -12.92 1.07 -5.97
N HIS A 18 -14.01 1.84 -5.98
CA HIS A 18 -14.25 2.90 -5.01
C HIS A 18 -14.23 2.36 -3.58
N LYS A 19 -13.37 2.93 -2.74
CA LYS A 19 -13.24 2.51 -1.34
C LYS A 19 -13.28 3.71 -0.40
N ALA A 20 -14.01 3.55 0.71
CA ALA A 20 -14.06 4.56 1.76
C ALA A 20 -12.72 4.67 2.50
N LEU A 21 -12.37 5.90 2.88
CA LEU A 21 -11.17 6.20 3.62
C LEU A 21 -11.23 5.66 5.05
N ARG A 22 -10.04 5.33 5.58
CA ARG A 22 -9.84 4.97 6.98
C ARG A 22 -9.49 6.23 7.76
N VAL A 23 -10.31 6.58 8.74
CA VAL A 23 -10.15 7.78 9.56
C VAL A 23 -10.25 7.45 11.04
N SER A 24 -9.67 8.29 11.88
CA SER A 24 -9.71 8.13 13.34
C SER A 24 -11.11 8.40 13.90
N GLU A 25 -11.87 9.30 13.28
CA GLU A 25 -13.23 9.65 13.69
C GLU A 25 -14.15 9.54 12.46
N PRO A 26 -14.82 8.38 12.25
CA PRO A 26 -15.60 8.14 11.05
C PRO A 26 -16.95 8.87 11.13
N THR A 27 -17.33 9.42 10.00
CA THR A 27 -18.68 9.93 9.75
C THR A 27 -19.30 9.16 8.58
N GLY A 28 -20.54 8.70 8.73
CA GLY A 28 -21.27 7.99 7.66
C GLY A 28 -20.62 6.67 7.23
N ILE A 29 -20.23 6.59 5.94
CA ILE A 29 -19.70 5.37 5.28
C ILE A 29 -18.19 5.15 5.48
N GLN A 30 -17.51 6.06 6.19
CA GLN A 30 -16.08 5.97 6.49
C GLN A 30 -15.78 4.83 7.46
N ARG A 31 -14.58 4.25 7.36
CA ARG A 31 -14.17 3.14 8.23
C ARG A 31 -13.29 3.66 9.37
N PHE A 32 -13.63 3.32 10.61
CA PHE A 32 -12.73 3.53 11.74
C PHE A 32 -11.42 2.78 11.53
N SER A 33 -10.28 3.44 11.74
CA SER A 33 -8.97 2.78 11.76
C SER A 33 -8.48 2.63 13.19
N TYR A 34 -8.01 1.43 13.56
CA TYR A 34 -7.36 1.22 14.85
C TYR A 34 -6.03 2.00 14.91
N PHE A 35 -5.77 2.63 16.06
CA PHE A 35 -4.57 3.44 16.36
C PHE A 35 -3.25 2.63 16.27
N ILE A 36 -3.34 1.29 16.27
CA ILE A 36 -2.22 0.38 16.06
C ILE A 36 -2.18 0.04 14.57
N SER A 37 -1.23 0.64 13.85
CA SER A 37 -1.09 0.63 12.39
C SER A 37 -0.87 -0.75 11.76
N VAL A 38 -0.80 -1.82 12.55
CA VAL A 38 -0.61 -3.18 12.08
C VAL A 38 -1.62 -4.09 12.79
N PRO A 39 -2.47 -4.84 12.07
CA PRO A 39 -3.29 -5.87 12.69
C PRO A 39 -2.37 -6.77 13.53
N LEU A 40 -2.72 -6.99 14.80
CA LEU A 40 -1.89 -7.78 15.74
C LEU A 40 -1.45 -9.13 15.15
N ARG A 41 -2.27 -9.68 14.23
CA ARG A 41 -2.02 -10.87 13.42
C ARG A 41 -0.70 -10.84 12.61
N TYR A 42 -0.25 -9.66 12.18
CA TYR A 42 1.02 -9.48 11.44
C TYR A 42 2.13 -8.91 12.33
N GLY A 43 1.79 -8.19 13.40
CA GLY A 43 2.76 -7.70 14.38
C GLY A 43 3.40 -8.83 15.19
N LEU A 44 2.61 -9.80 15.66
CA LEU A 44 3.10 -10.92 16.48
C LEU A 44 4.15 -11.79 15.75
N PRO A 45 3.96 -12.22 14.47
CA PRO A 45 4.99 -12.93 13.74
C PRO A 45 6.28 -12.11 13.52
N LEU A 46 6.14 -10.80 13.31
CA LEU A 46 7.28 -9.91 13.10
C LEU A 46 8.12 -9.75 14.38
N TYR A 47 7.46 -9.51 15.52
CA TYR A 47 8.15 -9.47 16.81
C TYR A 47 8.73 -10.83 17.21
N GLY A 48 8.02 -11.92 16.91
CA GLY A 48 8.50 -13.29 17.16
C GLY A 48 9.74 -13.64 16.35
N THR A 49 9.77 -13.28 15.06
CA THR A 49 10.95 -13.52 14.19
C THR A 49 12.14 -12.66 14.60
N SER A 50 11.93 -11.40 14.97
CA SER A 50 12.99 -10.53 15.51
C SER A 50 13.55 -11.08 16.84
N ALA A 51 12.67 -11.49 17.76
CA ALA A 51 13.07 -12.10 19.02
C ALA A 51 13.83 -13.42 18.81
N LEU A 52 13.38 -14.25 17.87
CA LEU A 52 14.06 -15.49 17.51
C LEU A 52 15.42 -15.21 16.88
N LEU A 53 15.52 -14.27 15.94
CA LEU A 53 16.80 -13.86 15.36
C LEU A 53 17.75 -13.33 16.43
N HIS A 54 17.26 -12.46 17.33
CA HIS A 54 18.03 -11.94 18.45
C HIS A 54 18.52 -13.04 19.40
N TRP A 55 17.63 -13.99 19.72
CA TRP A 55 17.96 -15.16 20.54
C TRP A 55 18.97 -16.08 19.86
N LEU A 56 18.87 -16.28 18.55
CA LEU A 56 19.81 -17.08 17.75
C LEU A 56 21.17 -16.41 17.60
N ILE A 57 21.22 -15.08 17.52
CA ILE A 57 22.48 -14.30 17.56
C ILE A 57 23.18 -14.53 18.90
N SER A 58 22.43 -14.53 20.01
CA SER A 58 22.97 -14.84 21.34
C SER A 58 23.48 -16.30 21.44
N GLN A 59 22.84 -17.23 20.74
CA GLN A 59 23.20 -18.67 20.72
C GLN A 59 24.31 -19.04 19.70
N SER A 60 24.89 -18.08 18.98
CA SER A 60 25.83 -18.31 17.87
C SER A 60 27.25 -18.77 18.27
N LEU A 61 27.57 -18.90 19.56
CA LEU A 61 28.88 -19.38 20.03
C LEU A 61 29.00 -20.92 20.15
N PHE A 62 27.93 -21.69 19.96
CA PHE A 62 27.97 -23.16 20.06
C PHE A 62 27.79 -23.81 18.68
N LEU A 63 28.93 -24.19 18.07
CA LEU A 63 29.17 -24.57 16.67
C LEU A 63 28.17 -25.53 15.98
N ALA A 64 27.33 -26.27 16.70
CA ALA A 64 26.33 -27.18 16.13
C ALA A 64 25.09 -26.49 15.51
N ARG A 65 24.83 -25.21 15.83
CA ARG A 65 23.63 -24.47 15.36
C ARG A 65 23.80 -23.73 14.03
N ILE A 66 25.02 -23.62 13.50
CA ILE A 66 25.35 -22.77 12.34
C ILE A 66 24.72 -23.31 11.03
N THR A 67 24.70 -24.62 10.82
CA THR A 67 24.24 -25.25 9.57
C THR A 67 22.75 -25.01 9.30
N ALA A 68 21.91 -25.09 10.34
CA ALA A 68 20.47 -24.86 10.22
C ALA A 68 20.13 -23.39 9.92
N VAL A 69 20.87 -22.45 10.50
CA VAL A 69 20.65 -21.01 10.29
C VAL A 69 21.09 -20.58 8.89
N LEU A 70 22.17 -21.13 8.36
CA LEU A 70 22.61 -20.86 6.99
C LEU A 70 21.56 -21.29 5.96
N HIS A 71 20.94 -22.46 6.15
CA HIS A 71 19.88 -22.93 5.26
C HIS A 71 18.63 -22.05 5.32
N ILE A 72 18.18 -21.65 6.51
CA ILE A 72 17.03 -20.75 6.67
C ILE A 72 17.32 -19.36 6.07
N GLY A 73 18.52 -18.82 6.31
CA GLY A 73 18.97 -17.55 5.75
C GLY A 73 19.04 -17.60 4.21
N LEU A 74 19.60 -18.67 3.65
CA LEU A 74 19.66 -18.86 2.20
C LEU A 74 18.26 -18.96 1.58
N MET A 75 17.36 -19.74 2.17
CA MET A 75 15.97 -19.86 1.72
C MET A 75 15.24 -18.51 1.75
N ALA A 76 15.48 -17.69 2.78
CA ALA A 76 14.91 -16.35 2.87
C ALA A 76 15.44 -15.42 1.75
N VAL A 77 16.75 -15.46 1.47
CA VAL A 77 17.36 -14.66 0.39
C VAL A 77 16.84 -15.10 -0.98
N VAL A 78 16.76 -16.41 -1.24
CA VAL A 78 16.18 -16.95 -2.48
C VAL A 78 14.72 -16.52 -2.63
N GLY A 79 13.94 -16.55 -1.55
CA GLY A 79 12.57 -16.05 -1.55
C GLY A 79 12.47 -14.57 -1.95
N ILE A 80 13.34 -13.71 -1.41
CA ILE A 80 13.38 -12.28 -1.75
C ILE A 80 13.73 -12.09 -3.24
N VAL A 81 14.71 -12.83 -3.75
CA VAL A 81 15.14 -12.77 -5.16
C VAL A 81 14.00 -13.20 -6.10
N LEU A 82 13.32 -14.31 -5.79
CA LEU A 82 12.18 -14.79 -6.58
C LEU A 82 10.99 -13.83 -6.58
N ILE A 83 10.75 -13.16 -5.44
CA ILE A 83 9.73 -12.10 -5.36
C ILE A 83 10.17 -10.87 -6.17
N GLY A 84 11.47 -10.54 -6.19
CA GLY A 84 12.02 -9.47 -7.01
C GLY A 84 11.86 -9.67 -8.52
N PHE A 85 11.79 -10.93 -8.98
CA PHE A 85 11.50 -11.25 -10.38
C PHE A 85 10.01 -11.20 -10.75
N ARG A 86 9.09 -11.05 -9.78
CA ARG A 86 7.67 -10.85 -10.11
C ARG A 86 7.49 -9.44 -10.70
N THR A 87 7.02 -9.39 -11.93
CA THR A 87 6.60 -8.15 -12.58
C THR A 87 5.39 -7.59 -11.86
N TYR A 88 5.49 -6.32 -11.46
CA TYR A 88 4.38 -5.57 -10.89
C TYR A 88 3.66 -4.83 -12.02
N ASP A 89 2.34 -5.00 -12.12
CA ASP A 89 1.54 -4.52 -13.28
C ASP A 89 1.50 -2.99 -13.44
N GLY A 90 2.12 -2.21 -12.55
CA GLY A 90 2.43 -0.79 -12.80
C GLY A 90 1.23 0.15 -12.89
N THR A 91 -0.01 -0.37 -12.90
CA THR A 91 -1.28 0.38 -12.96
C THR A 91 -1.40 1.40 -11.82
N MET A 92 -0.71 1.15 -10.71
CA MET A 92 -0.63 2.05 -9.58
C MET A 92 0.84 2.19 -9.15
N ARG A 93 1.36 3.42 -9.06
CA ARG A 93 2.73 3.62 -8.56
C ARG A 93 2.78 3.21 -7.09
N MET A 94 3.83 2.48 -6.67
CA MET A 94 4.04 2.09 -5.26
C MET A 94 4.28 3.35 -4.41
N VAL A 95 3.19 4.00 -3.99
CA VAL A 95 3.18 5.26 -3.25
C VAL A 95 2.57 5.07 -1.86
N SER A 96 2.14 3.85 -1.50
CA SER A 96 1.38 3.63 -0.26
C SER A 96 2.16 3.89 1.04
N ILE A 97 3.47 4.14 0.96
CA ILE A 97 4.34 4.39 2.12
C ILE A 97 4.65 5.88 2.34
N ASP A 98 4.34 6.75 1.37
CA ASP A 98 4.65 8.18 1.45
C ASP A 98 3.35 8.99 1.52
N SER A 99 3.07 9.55 2.70
CA SER A 99 1.88 10.37 2.92
C SER A 99 1.87 11.64 2.08
N GLY A 100 3.04 12.25 1.80
CA GLY A 100 3.16 13.44 0.98
C GLY A 100 2.77 13.18 -0.48
N ALA A 101 3.22 12.05 -1.03
CA ALA A 101 2.89 11.64 -2.38
C ALA A 101 1.44 11.16 -2.52
N ILE A 102 0.86 10.53 -1.48
CA ILE A 102 -0.57 10.21 -1.44
C ILE A 102 -1.39 11.51 -1.43
N SER A 103 -1.06 12.46 -0.56
CA SER A 103 -1.76 13.74 -0.45
C SER A 103 -1.64 14.58 -1.73
N ALA A 104 -0.46 14.60 -2.35
CA ALA A 104 -0.24 15.30 -3.63
C ALA A 104 -1.05 14.70 -4.79
N ALA A 105 -1.40 13.42 -4.70
CA ALA A 105 -2.25 12.75 -5.67
C ALA A 105 -3.74 12.83 -5.34
N CYS A 106 -4.16 13.43 -4.22
CA CYS A 106 -5.58 13.66 -3.93
C CYS A 106 -6.07 14.90 -4.67
N HIS A 107 -7.17 14.78 -5.42
CA HIS A 107 -7.83 15.92 -6.06
C HIS A 107 -9.31 15.98 -5.67
N ALA A 108 -9.70 17.05 -4.97
CA ALA A 108 -11.09 17.34 -4.67
C ALA A 108 -11.80 17.88 -5.92
N LEU A 109 -13.00 17.38 -6.21
CA LEU A 109 -13.81 17.88 -7.33
C LEU A 109 -14.24 19.33 -7.04
N GLU A 110 -14.13 20.23 -8.04
CA GLU A 110 -14.63 21.61 -7.92
C GLU A 110 -16.16 21.58 -7.72
N GLY A 111 -16.62 21.90 -6.50
CA GLY A 111 -18.04 21.92 -6.13
C GLY A 111 -18.48 20.88 -5.09
N GLY A 112 -17.58 19.98 -4.64
CA GLY A 112 -17.88 18.92 -3.67
C GLY A 112 -17.22 19.07 -2.30
N TRP A 113 -16.68 20.24 -1.97
CA TRP A 113 -15.80 20.44 -0.80
C TRP A 113 -16.49 20.21 0.55
N GLU A 114 -17.81 20.40 0.65
CA GLU A 114 -18.54 20.26 1.92
C GLU A 114 -18.71 18.82 2.40
N SER A 115 -18.66 17.83 1.50
CA SER A 115 -18.91 16.41 1.85
C SER A 115 -17.97 15.41 1.17
N GLY A 116 -17.03 15.88 0.35
CA GLY A 116 -16.11 15.04 -0.42
C GLY A 116 -15.22 14.13 0.43
N TYR A 117 -14.95 14.49 1.70
CA TYR A 117 -14.14 13.65 2.60
C TYR A 117 -14.85 12.36 3.01
N VAL A 118 -16.18 12.30 2.92
CA VAL A 118 -17.00 11.14 3.31
C VAL A 118 -17.15 10.14 2.16
N LEU A 119 -17.01 10.61 0.92
CA LEU A 119 -17.24 9.81 -0.28
C LEU A 119 -16.12 8.79 -0.52
N PRO A 120 -16.43 7.63 -1.12
CA PRO A 120 -15.42 6.64 -1.45
C PRO A 120 -14.56 7.16 -2.61
N VAL A 121 -13.25 6.88 -2.54
CA VAL A 121 -12.27 7.31 -3.54
C VAL A 121 -11.85 6.13 -4.41
N GLU A 122 -11.57 6.40 -5.68
CA GLU A 122 -10.95 5.47 -6.63
C GLU A 122 -9.72 6.16 -7.27
N TRP A 123 -8.71 5.37 -7.63
CA TRP A 123 -7.53 5.82 -8.35
C TRP A 123 -7.78 5.73 -9.84
N GLY A 124 -7.58 6.82 -10.55
CA GLY A 124 -7.75 6.84 -12.00
C GLY A 124 -7.27 8.11 -12.65
N VAL A 125 -7.42 8.16 -13.98
CA VAL A 125 -7.16 9.35 -14.78
C VAL A 125 -8.46 10.11 -14.98
N PHE A 126 -8.47 11.39 -14.61
CA PHE A 126 -9.59 12.30 -14.90
C PHE A 126 -9.13 13.49 -15.75
N LYS A 127 -10.07 14.12 -16.45
CA LYS A 127 -9.80 15.30 -17.29
C LYS A 127 -9.83 16.56 -16.43
N SER A 128 -8.66 17.07 -16.04
CA SER A 128 -8.55 18.33 -15.27
C SER A 128 -8.52 19.57 -16.16
N ARG A 129 -7.92 19.48 -17.36
CA ARG A 129 -7.83 20.58 -18.35
C ARG A 129 -8.11 20.04 -19.75
N PRO A 130 -8.55 20.87 -20.72
CA PRO A 130 -8.74 20.44 -22.10
C PRO A 130 -7.42 19.86 -22.64
N GLY A 131 -7.38 18.54 -22.85
CA GLY A 131 -6.25 17.82 -23.44
C GLY A 131 -5.23 17.22 -22.46
N VAL A 132 -5.31 17.46 -21.15
CA VAL A 132 -4.34 16.92 -20.16
C VAL A 132 -5.07 16.08 -19.11
N GLY A 133 -4.76 14.78 -19.09
CA GLY A 133 -5.20 13.85 -18.05
C GLY A 133 -4.31 13.93 -16.81
N LYS A 134 -4.91 13.86 -15.63
CA LYS A 134 -4.18 13.80 -14.35
C LYS A 134 -4.51 12.49 -13.64
N CYS A 135 -3.50 11.86 -13.06
CA CYS A 135 -3.68 10.69 -12.20
C CYS A 135 -3.93 11.18 -10.76
N ALA A 136 -5.08 10.86 -10.19
CA ALA A 136 -5.39 11.24 -8.82
C ALA A 136 -6.33 10.25 -8.15
N PHE A 137 -6.31 10.26 -6.81
CA PHE A 137 -7.45 9.82 -6.02
C PHE A 137 -8.55 10.87 -6.14
N THR A 138 -9.69 10.47 -6.67
CA THR A 138 -10.85 11.35 -6.75
C THR A 138 -12.14 10.61 -6.43
N THR A 139 -13.13 11.39 -6.00
CA THR A 139 -14.50 10.97 -5.74
C THR A 139 -15.38 11.04 -7.00
N ALA A 140 -14.77 11.37 -8.14
CA ALA A 140 -15.47 11.44 -9.42
C ALA A 140 -16.18 10.12 -9.74
N PRO A 141 -17.37 10.19 -10.35
CA PRO A 141 -18.12 9.00 -10.71
C PRO A 141 -17.39 8.21 -11.82
N LYS A 142 -17.52 6.89 -11.77
CA LYS A 142 -16.74 5.95 -12.60
C LYS A 142 -16.77 6.23 -14.11
N HIS A 143 -17.84 6.84 -14.62
CA HIS A 143 -17.97 7.18 -16.04
C HIS A 143 -17.03 8.30 -16.50
N GLU A 144 -16.52 9.13 -15.58
CA GLU A 144 -15.54 10.19 -15.86
C GLU A 144 -14.10 9.70 -15.70
N MET A 145 -13.89 8.60 -14.98
CA MET A 145 -12.59 7.98 -14.76
C MET A 145 -12.21 7.03 -15.90
N ARG A 146 -10.91 7.00 -16.21
CA ARG A 146 -10.30 6.00 -17.09
C ARG A 146 -9.10 5.37 -16.42
N ASP A 147 -8.83 4.12 -16.78
CA ASP A 147 -7.63 3.43 -16.35
C ASP A 147 -6.37 4.09 -16.94
N PRO A 148 -5.26 4.16 -16.19
CA PRO A 148 -4.00 4.70 -16.68
C PRO A 148 -3.44 3.82 -17.80
N VAL A 149 -3.16 4.42 -18.95
CA VAL A 149 -2.61 3.74 -20.12
C VAL A 149 -1.08 3.82 -20.06
N PRO A 150 -0.36 2.68 -20.12
CA PRO A 150 1.09 2.68 -20.15
C PRO A 150 1.64 3.52 -21.32
N GLY A 151 2.62 4.39 -21.05
CA GLY A 151 3.25 5.24 -22.07
C GLY A 151 2.60 6.61 -22.30
N SER A 152 1.51 6.92 -21.62
CA SER A 152 0.89 8.25 -21.66
C SER A 152 1.46 9.18 -20.59
N PHE A 153 1.63 10.48 -20.91
CA PHE A 153 2.09 11.49 -19.95
C PHE A 153 0.91 12.11 -19.20
N TYR A 154 0.94 12.02 -17.87
CA TYR A 154 -0.07 12.59 -16.97
C TYR A 154 0.62 13.58 -16.04
N ILE A 155 0.01 14.76 -15.83
CA ILE A 155 0.55 15.87 -15.02
C ILE A 155 -0.13 15.94 -13.65
#